data_AF-A0A093GU44-F1
#
_entry.id   AF-A0A093GU44-F1
#
_cell.length_a   1.000
_cell.length_b   1.000
_cell.length_c   1.000
_cell.angle_alpha   90.00
_cell.angle_beta   90.00
_cell.angle_gamma   90.00
#
_symmetry.space_group_name_H-M   'P 1'
#
loop_
_entity.id
_entity.type
_entity.pdbx_description
1 polymer ?
#
loop_
_entity_poly.entity_id
_entity_poly.type
_entity_poly.pdbx_seq_one_letter_code
_entity_poly.pdbx_strand_id
1 'polypeptide(L)'
;ISTNDLMEQLRLKYQQKTWAETLKLVHFCMDKPLRQPVSNAPDGPFRSCLEKIQRTLNAKSLFSMMNRLESLSKQKGLNAHVSPTGTTCYITSNMFYIEVQLEKDGEVVDVKLAHLGEAPVVCDDLVQHLRMKNYDAFGNILEDLSNLYQTPGNSEMKAKGYLALQALEKDIYSMSLLDRVQDVNRVTEVLHGKVGHLVPRTGGTPMSIEFYISPYQALEAELNPGSQVCGTKAIVIVEGTDTLHRLSLSPLLVDSQTGEDGNPTFLPLTDELSMEFSAFFVMKFHQPIPMSSSSIEEIQRLTGMLSLFLRLRIQITGLKLAPLYELIVQSTLKEKCSEDLSTHQSCFFVSLPDCPKHCYFINKGSGRSDLAGALVSKIPFSHPKCVPGVIEILRHQVARNTLISSCVSERHINEDDSELLYFEVVPHKNSSFSVFFLHPVKENLACVAIDVIASREVRCHLHLNPQDPTLNSSDDFIARALMRCMSVPLLMRAIFRNAAKVKANS
;
A
#
# COMPACT_ATOMS: atom_id res chain seq x y z
N ILE A 1 -50.72 -21.96 -11.01
CA ILE A 1 -50.47 -20.51 -10.86
C ILE A 1 -49.15 -20.25 -11.57
N SER A 2 -49.13 -19.43 -12.62
CA SER A 2 -47.85 -19.11 -13.27
C SER A 2 -47.01 -18.27 -12.31
N THR A 3 -45.68 -18.33 -12.40
CA THR A 3 -44.78 -17.50 -11.60
C THR A 3 -45.10 -16.00 -11.74
N ASN A 4 -45.62 -15.57 -12.89
CA ASN A 4 -46.05 -14.20 -13.12
C ASN A 4 -47.32 -13.83 -12.35
N ASP A 5 -48.31 -14.73 -12.28
CA ASP A 5 -49.55 -14.48 -11.50
C ASP A 5 -49.25 -14.40 -10.00
N LEU A 6 -48.31 -15.22 -9.52
CA LEU A 6 -47.86 -15.19 -8.13
C LEU A 6 -47.13 -13.88 -7.82
N MET A 7 -46.28 -13.41 -8.74
CA MET A 7 -45.56 -12.15 -8.60
C MET A 7 -46.49 -10.93 -8.64
N GLU A 8 -47.55 -10.96 -9.45
CA GLU A 8 -48.59 -9.92 -9.45
C GLU A 8 -49.40 -9.91 -8.16
N GLN A 9 -49.80 -11.08 -7.65
CA GLN A 9 -50.51 -11.18 -6.37
C GLN A 9 -49.65 -10.69 -5.20
N LEU A 10 -48.35 -11.02 -5.20
CA LEU A 10 -47.40 -10.49 -4.22
C LEU A 10 -47.25 -8.97 -4.37
N ARG A 11 -47.11 -8.46 -5.59
CA ARG A 11 -47.02 -7.02 -5.85
C ARG A 11 -48.24 -6.27 -5.30
N LEU A 12 -49.45 -6.73 -5.60
CA LEU A 12 -50.70 -6.14 -5.08
C LEU A 12 -50.79 -6.22 -3.55
N LYS A 13 -50.37 -7.35 -2.96
CA LYS A 13 -50.39 -7.57 -1.50
C LYS A 13 -49.44 -6.66 -0.73
N TYR A 14 -48.31 -6.29 -1.33
CA TYR A 14 -47.28 -5.46 -0.69
C TYR A 14 -47.28 -3.98 -1.14
N GLN A 15 -48.12 -3.61 -2.12
CA GLN A 15 -48.23 -2.24 -2.64
C GLN A 15 -48.73 -1.23 -1.61
N GLN A 16 -49.49 -1.66 -0.59
CA GLN A 16 -50.03 -0.79 0.46
C GLN A 16 -49.24 -0.81 1.76
N LYS A 17 -48.18 -1.62 1.88
CA LYS A 17 -47.39 -1.67 3.11
C LYS A 17 -46.47 -0.46 3.23
N THR A 18 -46.35 0.06 4.45
CA THR A 18 -45.40 1.14 4.72
C THR A 18 -43.97 0.61 4.61
N TRP A 19 -43.03 1.47 4.18
CA TRP A 19 -41.61 1.08 4.07
C TRP A 19 -41.04 0.50 5.37
N ALA A 20 -41.53 0.95 6.53
CA ALA A 20 -41.15 0.42 7.83
C ALA A 20 -41.56 -1.05 8.03
N GLU A 21 -42.73 -1.46 7.55
CA GLU A 21 -43.19 -2.85 7.60
C GLU A 21 -42.45 -3.73 6.61
N THR A 22 -42.10 -3.19 5.44
CA THR A 22 -41.28 -3.88 4.44
C THR A 22 -39.87 -4.14 4.97
N LEU A 23 -39.25 -3.16 5.63
CA LEU A 23 -37.95 -3.34 6.30
C LEU A 23 -38.01 -4.42 7.38
N LYS A 24 -39.02 -4.39 8.26
CA LYS A 24 -39.22 -5.43 9.30
C LYS A 24 -39.37 -6.83 8.69
N LEU A 25 -40.09 -6.94 7.56
CA LEU A 25 -40.28 -8.21 6.88
C LEU A 25 -38.98 -8.75 6.29
N VAL A 26 -38.16 -7.88 5.69
CA VAL A 26 -36.85 -8.25 5.13
C VAL A 26 -35.89 -8.67 6.24
N HIS A 27 -35.81 -7.93 7.35
CA HIS A 27 -35.02 -8.33 8.52
C HIS A 27 -35.49 -9.67 9.10
N PHE A 28 -36.81 -9.90 9.23
CA PHE A 28 -37.36 -11.17 9.67
C PHE A 28 -37.01 -12.35 8.76
N CYS A 29 -36.97 -12.14 7.44
CA CYS A 29 -36.56 -13.16 6.48
C CYS A 29 -35.06 -13.46 6.54
N MET A 30 -34.23 -12.47 6.91
CA MET A 30 -32.79 -12.67 7.10
C MET A 30 -32.45 -13.38 8.42
N ASP A 31 -33.21 -13.14 9.49
CA ASP A 31 -32.97 -13.75 10.81
C ASP A 31 -33.41 -15.22 10.90
N LYS A 32 -34.26 -15.71 9.99
CA LYS A 32 -34.67 -17.12 9.95
C LYS A 32 -33.90 -17.88 8.87
N PRO A 33 -32.92 -18.73 9.21
CA PRO A 33 -32.39 -19.68 8.25
C PRO A 33 -33.53 -20.63 7.86
N LEU A 34 -33.93 -20.57 6.58
CA LEU A 34 -34.85 -21.56 6.01
C LEU A 34 -34.26 -22.95 6.28
N ARG A 35 -35.04 -23.80 6.96
CA ARG A 35 -34.72 -25.21 7.20
C ARG A 35 -34.73 -25.96 5.87
N GLN A 36 -33.68 -25.80 5.05
CA GLN A 36 -33.24 -26.74 4.02
C GLN A 36 -31.98 -26.22 3.34
N PRO A 37 -30.92 -27.05 3.19
CA PRO A 37 -29.72 -26.68 2.46
C PRO A 37 -30.02 -26.73 0.96
N VAL A 38 -30.48 -25.60 0.40
CA VAL A 38 -30.51 -25.41 -1.05
C VAL A 38 -29.15 -24.88 -1.47
N SER A 39 -28.50 -25.62 -2.38
CA SER A 39 -27.11 -25.52 -2.83
C SER A 39 -26.64 -24.17 -3.41
N ASN A 40 -27.42 -23.10 -3.34
CA ASN A 40 -27.01 -21.75 -3.73
C ASN A 40 -27.63 -20.75 -2.76
N ALA A 41 -26.80 -20.09 -1.95
CA ALA A 41 -27.23 -19.14 -0.93
C ALA A 41 -28.15 -18.05 -1.53
N PRO A 42 -29.44 -17.94 -1.12
CA PRO A 42 -30.38 -16.94 -1.65
C PRO A 42 -30.10 -15.52 -1.14
N ASP A 43 -29.04 -15.29 -0.37
CA ASP A 43 -28.82 -14.05 0.36
C ASP A 43 -28.41 -12.87 -0.53
N GLY A 44 -27.85 -13.12 -1.72
CA GLY A 44 -27.34 -12.07 -2.61
C GLY A 44 -28.40 -11.07 -3.11
N PRO A 45 -29.51 -11.53 -3.71
CA PRO A 45 -30.57 -10.65 -4.22
C PRO A 45 -31.28 -9.87 -3.12
N PHE A 46 -31.54 -10.50 -1.96
CA PHE A 46 -32.17 -9.83 -0.81
C PHE A 46 -31.24 -8.78 -0.21
N ARG A 47 -29.94 -9.06 -0.06
CA ARG A 47 -28.93 -8.07 0.35
C ARG A 47 -28.85 -6.89 -0.61
N SER A 48 -28.78 -7.14 -1.92
CA SER A 48 -28.75 -6.08 -2.94
C SER A 48 -30.02 -5.22 -2.92
N CYS A 49 -31.18 -5.83 -2.71
CA CYS A 49 -32.46 -5.12 -2.60
C CYS A 49 -32.52 -4.27 -1.33
N LEU A 50 -32.07 -4.80 -0.19
CA LEU A 50 -32.01 -4.10 1.09
C LEU A 50 -31.06 -2.90 1.01
N GLU A 51 -29.88 -3.07 0.42
CA GLU A 51 -28.95 -1.97 0.17
C GLU A 51 -29.55 -0.89 -0.73
N LYS A 52 -30.25 -1.26 -1.81
CA LYS A 52 -30.94 -0.30 -2.70
C LYS A 52 -32.04 0.44 -1.94
N ILE A 53 -32.83 -0.26 -1.12
CA ILE A 53 -33.89 0.34 -0.31
C ILE A 53 -33.29 1.31 0.73
N GLN A 54 -32.21 0.92 1.41
CA GLN A 54 -31.50 1.76 2.37
C GLN A 54 -30.80 2.97 1.74
N ARG A 55 -30.26 2.84 0.52
CA ARG A 55 -29.72 3.98 -0.25
C ARG A 55 -30.83 4.95 -0.67
N THR A 56 -32.03 4.46 -0.96
CA THR A 56 -33.19 5.27 -1.38
C THR A 56 -33.93 5.91 -0.19
N LEU A 57 -33.93 5.26 0.97
CA LEU A 57 -34.45 5.80 2.23
C LEU A 57 -33.47 6.84 2.78
N ASN A 58 -33.57 8.04 2.21
CA ASN A 58 -32.80 9.22 2.59
C ASN A 58 -33.33 9.79 3.93
N ALA A 59 -33.29 9.00 4.99
CA ALA A 59 -33.94 9.33 6.26
C ALA A 59 -32.92 9.79 7.30
N LYS A 60 -32.94 11.10 7.58
CA LYS A 60 -32.35 11.77 8.76
C LYS A 60 -33.03 11.29 10.04
N SER A 61 -33.01 9.99 10.32
CA SER A 61 -33.65 9.41 11.49
C SER A 61 -32.70 8.47 12.20
N LEU A 62 -32.66 8.60 13.52
CA LEU A 62 -31.88 7.76 14.44
C LEU A 62 -32.08 6.27 14.17
N PHE A 63 -33.32 5.85 13.87
CA PHE A 63 -33.64 4.46 13.55
C PHE A 63 -32.95 3.96 12.26
N SER A 64 -32.87 4.80 11.23
CA SER A 64 -32.20 4.42 9.98
C SER A 64 -30.68 4.30 10.16
N MET A 65 -30.09 5.18 10.96
CA MET A 65 -28.66 5.12 11.32
C MET A 65 -28.35 3.84 12.09
N MET A 66 -29.15 3.53 13.13
CA MET A 66 -28.94 2.34 13.96
C MET A 66 -29.08 1.04 13.17
N ASN A 67 -30.11 0.89 12.33
CA ASN A 67 -30.25 -0.30 11.49
C ASN A 67 -29.09 -0.48 10.51
N ARG A 68 -28.52 0.64 10.02
CA ARG A 68 -27.37 0.60 9.11
C ARG A 68 -26.10 0.18 9.84
N LEU A 69 -25.86 0.71 11.04
CA LEU A 69 -24.76 0.28 11.90
C LEU A 69 -24.90 -1.19 12.30
N GLU A 70 -26.10 -1.64 12.65
CA GLU A 70 -26.37 -3.04 13.00
C GLU A 70 -26.15 -3.96 11.79
N SER A 71 -26.69 -3.60 10.62
CA SER A 71 -26.50 -4.36 9.39
C SER A 71 -25.03 -4.45 8.99
N LEU A 72 -24.30 -3.34 9.06
CA LEU A 72 -22.87 -3.28 8.72
C LEU A 72 -22.02 -4.09 9.69
N SER A 73 -22.33 -4.01 10.99
CA SER A 73 -21.64 -4.80 12.03
C SER A 73 -21.85 -6.29 11.81
N LYS A 74 -23.11 -6.72 11.58
CA LYS A 74 -23.43 -8.13 11.28
C LYS A 74 -22.74 -8.61 10.00
N GLN A 75 -22.68 -7.77 8.96
CA GLN A 75 -21.96 -8.09 7.72
C GLN A 75 -20.47 -8.37 7.96
N LYS A 76 -19.84 -7.66 8.92
CA LYS A 76 -18.44 -7.84 9.32
C LYS A 76 -18.26 -8.87 10.44
N GLY A 77 -19.32 -9.62 10.80
CA GLY A 77 -19.26 -10.67 11.84
C GLY A 77 -19.22 -10.16 13.27
N LEU A 78 -19.59 -8.89 13.50
CA LEU A 78 -19.66 -8.26 14.81
C LEU A 78 -21.10 -8.21 15.33
N ASN A 79 -21.25 -8.21 16.65
CA ASN A 79 -22.55 -8.04 17.28
C ASN A 79 -22.83 -6.56 17.45
N ALA A 80 -24.08 -6.13 17.26
CA ALA A 80 -24.51 -4.77 17.53
C ALA A 80 -25.78 -4.80 18.39
N HIS A 81 -25.84 -3.94 19.39
CA HIS A 81 -27.00 -3.77 20.24
C HIS A 81 -27.24 -2.31 20.56
N VAL A 82 -28.50 -1.95 20.74
CA VAL A 82 -28.93 -0.58 21.06
C VAL A 82 -29.19 -0.48 22.54
N SER A 83 -28.76 0.62 23.16
CA SER A 83 -29.02 0.85 24.57
C SER A 83 -30.51 1.05 24.87
N PRO A 84 -30.94 0.80 26.12
CA PRO A 84 -32.32 1.02 26.53
C PRO A 84 -32.80 2.47 26.35
N THR A 85 -31.88 3.44 26.35
CA THR A 85 -32.20 4.86 26.11
C THR A 85 -32.43 5.17 24.63
N GLY A 86 -32.07 4.26 23.73
CA GLY A 86 -32.25 4.39 22.30
C GLY A 86 -31.35 5.45 21.65
N THR A 87 -30.30 5.90 22.32
CA THR A 87 -29.39 6.96 21.84
C THR A 87 -27.95 6.49 21.65
N THR A 88 -27.61 5.28 22.09
CA THR A 88 -26.27 4.72 21.92
C THR A 88 -26.35 3.34 21.27
N CYS A 89 -25.42 3.09 20.33
CA CYS A 89 -25.26 1.81 19.66
C CYS A 89 -23.90 1.22 20.07
N TYR A 90 -23.91 -0.01 20.57
CA TYR A 90 -22.71 -0.73 20.95
C TYR A 90 -22.42 -1.81 19.92
N ILE A 91 -21.24 -1.75 19.32
CA ILE A 91 -20.71 -2.79 18.42
C ILE A 91 -19.68 -3.57 19.22
N THR A 92 -19.90 -4.87 19.43
CA THR A 92 -19.09 -5.70 20.31
C THR A 92 -18.44 -6.88 19.59
N SER A 93 -17.21 -7.17 20.03
CA SER A 93 -16.43 -8.37 19.74
C SER A 93 -15.98 -9.00 21.07
N ASN A 94 -15.33 -10.15 21.00
CA ASN A 94 -14.69 -10.76 22.16
C ASN A 94 -13.47 -9.96 22.68
N MET A 95 -12.88 -9.11 21.83
CA MET A 95 -11.62 -8.41 22.11
C MET A 95 -11.74 -6.90 22.23
N PHE A 96 -12.84 -6.31 21.75
CA PHE A 96 -13.07 -4.87 21.81
C PHE A 96 -14.57 -4.56 21.73
N TYR A 97 -14.94 -3.33 22.09
CA TYR A 97 -16.25 -2.77 21.79
C TYR A 97 -16.14 -1.31 21.35
N ILE A 98 -17.13 -0.88 20.57
CA ILE A 98 -17.29 0.50 20.09
C ILE A 98 -18.62 1.00 20.61
N GLU A 99 -18.63 2.17 21.24
CA GLU A 99 -19.81 2.91 21.65
C GLU A 99 -20.01 4.08 20.68
N VAL A 100 -21.11 4.06 19.92
CA VAL A 100 -21.51 5.15 19.03
C VAL A 100 -22.66 5.92 19.68
N GLN A 101 -22.41 7.18 20.03
CA GLN A 101 -23.41 8.07 20.61
C GLN A 101 -24.07 8.93 19.53
N LEU A 102 -25.40 8.89 19.49
CA LEU A 102 -26.23 9.58 18.50
C LEU A 102 -27.16 10.58 19.19
N GLU A 103 -27.41 11.71 18.55
CA GLU A 103 -28.48 12.64 18.92
C GLU A 103 -29.84 12.17 18.37
N LYS A 104 -30.92 12.76 18.88
CA LYS A 104 -32.32 12.37 18.53
C LYS A 104 -32.64 12.57 17.05
N ASP A 105 -31.90 13.43 16.37
CA ASP A 105 -31.97 13.68 14.93
C ASP A 105 -31.15 12.68 14.09
N GLY A 106 -30.36 11.82 14.73
CA GLY A 106 -29.51 10.82 14.10
C GLY A 106 -28.09 11.30 13.79
N GLU A 107 -27.69 12.49 14.23
CA GLU A 107 -26.32 12.97 14.09
C GLU A 107 -25.38 12.31 15.11
N VAL A 108 -24.11 12.14 14.72
CA VAL A 108 -23.11 11.42 15.53
C VAL A 108 -22.40 12.40 16.45
N VAL A 109 -22.61 12.22 17.75
CA VAL A 109 -22.01 13.05 18.80
C VAL A 109 -20.58 12.61 19.04
N ASP A 110 -20.41 11.33 19.35
CA ASP A 110 -19.15 10.76 19.81
C ASP A 110 -19.06 9.28 19.45
N VAL A 111 -17.82 8.78 19.27
CA VAL A 111 -17.52 7.37 19.06
C VAL A 111 -16.33 6.99 19.94
N LYS A 112 -16.55 6.04 20.84
CA LYS A 112 -15.50 5.53 21.73
C LYS A 112 -15.14 4.10 21.39
N LEU A 113 -13.86 3.78 21.34
CA LEU A 113 -13.33 2.43 21.17
C LEU A 113 -12.65 1.99 22.46
N ALA A 114 -12.94 0.77 22.91
CA ALA A 114 -12.29 0.16 24.06
C ALA A 114 -11.82 -1.25 23.70
N HIS A 115 -10.53 -1.51 23.88
CA HIS A 115 -9.96 -2.85 23.78
C HIS A 115 -10.10 -3.60 25.12
N LEU A 116 -10.01 -4.93 25.08
CA LEU A 116 -10.14 -5.77 26.27
C LEU A 116 -9.13 -5.35 27.36
N GLY A 117 -9.64 -4.83 28.48
CA GLY A 117 -8.82 -4.38 29.61
C GLY A 117 -8.35 -2.93 29.55
N GLU A 118 -8.67 -2.19 28.49
CA GLU A 118 -8.37 -0.76 28.35
C GLU A 118 -9.59 0.12 28.63
N ALA A 119 -9.34 1.39 28.97
CA ALA A 119 -10.39 2.39 29.09
C ALA A 119 -10.89 2.84 27.69
N PRO A 120 -12.16 3.23 27.53
CA PRO A 120 -12.68 3.75 26.27
C PRO A 120 -11.99 5.04 25.86
N VAL A 121 -11.54 5.12 24.61
CA VAL A 121 -10.90 6.29 24.00
C VAL A 121 -11.76 6.83 22.87
N VAL A 122 -11.93 8.16 22.83
CA VAL A 122 -12.64 8.85 21.74
C VAL A 122 -11.86 8.71 20.44
N CYS A 123 -12.55 8.36 19.36
CA CYS A 123 -11.95 8.17 18.04
C CYS A 123 -12.54 9.15 17.03
N ASP A 124 -11.86 10.29 16.83
CA ASP A 124 -12.30 11.35 15.93
C ASP A 124 -12.46 10.88 14.48
N ASP A 125 -11.62 9.95 14.02
CA ASP A 125 -11.69 9.40 12.65
C ASP A 125 -13.00 8.65 12.41
N LEU A 126 -13.43 7.83 13.38
CA LEU A 126 -14.71 7.12 13.30
C LEU A 126 -15.88 8.11 13.34
N VAL A 127 -15.78 9.16 14.16
CA VAL A 127 -16.77 10.24 14.20
C VAL A 127 -16.88 10.92 12.84
N GLN A 128 -15.75 11.28 12.21
CA GLN A 128 -15.73 11.93 10.90
C GLN A 128 -16.32 11.04 9.81
N HIS A 129 -15.93 9.75 9.73
CA HIS A 129 -16.47 8.83 8.73
C HIS A 129 -17.99 8.66 8.86
N LEU A 130 -18.51 8.56 10.08
CA LEU A 130 -19.96 8.43 10.30
C LEU A 130 -20.70 9.75 10.01
N ARG A 131 -20.14 10.92 10.38
CA ARG A 131 -20.72 12.24 10.03
C ARG A 131 -20.75 12.48 8.52
N MET A 132 -19.70 12.08 7.82
CA MET A 132 -19.63 12.11 6.35
C MET A 132 -20.47 11.00 5.68
N LYS A 133 -21.12 10.13 6.47
CA LYS A 133 -21.91 8.98 5.97
C LYS A 133 -21.10 8.05 5.07
N ASN A 134 -19.79 7.99 5.29
CA ASN A 134 -18.87 7.09 4.60
C ASN A 134 -18.82 5.75 5.32
N TYR A 135 -19.91 4.97 5.18
CA TYR A 135 -20.04 3.67 5.83
C TYR A 135 -19.10 2.61 5.26
N ASP A 136 -18.63 2.78 4.03
CA ASP A 136 -17.66 1.86 3.42
C ASP A 136 -16.31 1.98 4.15
N ALA A 137 -15.83 3.21 4.38
CA ALA A 137 -14.63 3.45 5.19
C ALA A 137 -14.80 2.94 6.62
N PHE A 138 -15.94 3.24 7.27
CA PHE A 138 -16.22 2.72 8.62
C PHE A 138 -16.24 1.18 8.65
N GLY A 139 -16.84 0.54 7.64
CA GLY A 139 -16.87 -0.92 7.50
C GLY A 139 -15.48 -1.53 7.34
N ASN A 140 -14.57 -0.87 6.62
CA ASN A 140 -13.18 -1.30 6.51
C ASN A 140 -12.45 -1.19 7.85
N ILE A 141 -12.69 -0.13 8.63
CA ILE A 141 -12.09 0.02 9.96
C ILE A 141 -12.56 -1.09 10.93
N LEU A 142 -13.84 -1.48 10.87
CA LEU A 142 -14.36 -2.62 11.65
C LEU A 142 -13.69 -3.95 11.25
N GLU A 143 -13.41 -4.12 9.96
CA GLU A 143 -12.70 -5.28 9.44
C GLU A 143 -11.24 -5.29 9.91
N ASP A 144 -10.55 -4.15 9.85
CA ASP A 144 -9.18 -4.00 10.32
C ASP A 144 -9.06 -4.25 11.84
N LEU A 145 -10.01 -3.76 12.64
CA LEU A 145 -10.09 -4.09 14.08
C LEU A 145 -10.29 -5.59 14.33
N SER A 146 -11.05 -6.25 13.48
CA SER A 146 -11.26 -7.70 13.59
C SER A 146 -9.99 -8.46 13.18
N ASN A 147 -9.32 -8.00 12.13
CA ASN A 147 -8.07 -8.57 11.62
C ASN A 147 -6.92 -8.46 12.63
N LEU A 148 -6.87 -7.39 13.43
CA LEU A 148 -5.90 -7.19 14.51
C LEU A 148 -5.83 -8.36 15.50
N TYR A 149 -6.96 -9.05 15.71
CA TYR A 149 -7.09 -10.15 16.67
C TYR A 149 -7.15 -11.54 16.03
N GLN A 150 -6.79 -11.67 14.74
CA GLN A 150 -6.67 -12.95 14.02
C GLN A 150 -5.36 -13.69 14.33
N THR A 151 -4.84 -13.56 15.55
CA THR A 151 -3.72 -14.34 16.05
C THR A 151 -4.22 -15.60 16.77
N PRO A 152 -3.44 -16.70 16.72
CA PRO A 152 -3.75 -17.91 17.49
C PRO A 152 -3.62 -17.63 19.00
N GLY A 153 -4.48 -18.26 19.81
CA GLY A 153 -4.46 -18.14 21.27
C GLY A 153 -5.80 -17.76 21.89
N ASN A 154 -5.83 -17.78 23.23
CA ASN A 154 -6.99 -17.33 24.01
C ASN A 154 -7.06 -15.78 24.06
N SER A 155 -8.12 -15.24 24.68
CA SER A 155 -8.31 -13.78 24.80
C SER A 155 -7.14 -13.08 25.53
N GLU A 156 -6.54 -13.72 26.52
CA GLU A 156 -5.39 -13.18 27.24
C GLU A 156 -4.14 -13.07 26.34
N MET A 157 -3.82 -14.11 25.57
CA MET A 157 -2.71 -14.09 24.61
C MET A 157 -2.94 -13.03 23.53
N LYS A 158 -4.18 -12.89 23.05
CA LYS A 158 -4.54 -11.86 22.07
C LYS A 158 -4.40 -10.44 22.63
N ALA A 159 -4.78 -10.22 23.89
CA ALA A 159 -4.56 -8.95 24.57
C ALA A 159 -3.06 -8.63 24.71
N LYS A 160 -2.24 -9.62 25.09
CA LYS A 160 -0.78 -9.44 25.14
C LYS A 160 -0.14 -9.23 23.76
N GLY A 161 -0.66 -9.87 22.72
CA GLY A 161 -0.25 -9.62 21.34
C GLY A 161 -0.54 -8.19 20.88
N TYR A 162 -1.68 -7.62 21.33
CA TYR A 162 -1.99 -6.20 21.11
C TYR A 162 -1.06 -5.27 21.89
N LEU A 163 -0.72 -5.59 23.14
CA LEU A 163 0.30 -4.86 23.91
C LEU A 163 1.67 -4.89 23.20
N ALA A 164 2.04 -6.04 22.62
CA ALA A 164 3.27 -6.17 21.85
C ALA A 164 3.28 -5.27 20.61
N LEU A 165 2.15 -5.15 19.92
CA LEU A 165 2.00 -4.21 18.81
C LEU A 165 2.12 -2.76 19.28
N GLN A 166 1.45 -2.36 20.37
CA GLN A 166 1.57 -1.00 20.91
C GLN A 166 3.02 -0.65 21.31
N ALA A 167 3.74 -1.61 21.91
CA ALA A 167 5.15 -1.45 22.25
C ALA A 167 6.00 -1.20 20.99
N LEU A 168 5.79 -2.00 19.95
CA LEU A 168 6.46 -1.82 18.66
C LEU A 168 6.12 -0.46 18.03
N GLU A 169 4.84 -0.10 17.99
CA GLU A 169 4.35 1.16 17.44
C GLU A 169 5.04 2.35 18.14
N LYS A 170 5.20 2.29 19.47
CA LYS A 170 5.90 3.31 20.23
C LYS A 170 7.40 3.37 19.90
N ASP A 171 8.05 2.22 19.73
CA ASP A 171 9.47 2.19 19.33
C ASP A 171 9.67 2.78 17.93
N ILE A 172 8.81 2.44 16.96
CA ILE A 172 8.84 2.99 15.60
C ILE A 172 8.58 4.49 15.61
N TYR A 173 7.58 4.93 16.38
CA TYR A 173 7.28 6.35 16.54
C TYR A 173 8.47 7.11 17.13
N SER A 174 9.07 6.58 18.18
CA SER A 174 10.22 7.21 18.82
C SER A 174 11.44 7.24 17.90
N MET A 175 11.68 6.18 17.11
CA MET A 175 12.69 6.17 16.04
C MET A 175 12.43 7.22 14.95
N SER A 176 11.16 7.53 14.64
CA SER A 176 10.82 8.56 13.66
C SER A 176 11.14 9.98 14.12
N LEU A 177 11.22 10.18 15.45
CA LEU A 177 11.57 11.45 16.06
C LEU A 177 13.08 11.63 16.24
N LEU A 178 13.86 10.55 16.20
CA LEU A 178 15.32 10.63 16.22
C LEU A 178 15.81 11.39 14.99
N ASP A 179 16.73 12.33 15.22
CA ASP A 179 17.33 13.23 14.20
C ASP A 179 16.33 14.17 13.50
N ARG A 180 15.10 14.32 14.03
CA ARG A 180 14.12 15.26 13.47
C ARG A 180 14.49 16.69 13.88
N VAL A 181 14.84 17.51 12.89
CA VAL A 181 14.94 18.98 13.05
C VAL A 181 13.52 19.57 13.10
N GLN A 182 13.29 20.70 13.77
CA GLN A 182 11.98 21.36 13.71
C GLN A 182 11.66 21.80 12.26
N ASP A 183 10.39 21.70 11.85
CA ASP A 183 9.85 22.05 10.51
C ASP A 183 10.34 21.22 9.30
N VAL A 184 10.44 19.88 9.43
CA VAL A 184 10.73 19.02 8.27
C VAL A 184 9.48 18.84 7.39
N ASN A 185 9.60 19.14 6.09
CA ASN A 185 8.58 18.83 5.09
C ASN A 185 8.37 17.29 4.98
N ARG A 186 7.12 16.83 4.80
CA ARG A 186 6.73 15.42 4.58
C ARG A 186 7.66 14.70 3.60
N VAL A 187 7.99 15.30 2.46
CA VAL A 187 8.86 14.68 1.44
C VAL A 187 10.25 14.36 2.00
N THR A 188 10.80 15.28 2.80
CA THR A 188 12.09 15.08 3.46
C THR A 188 12.00 13.96 4.51
N GLU A 189 10.91 13.88 5.27
CA GLU A 189 10.69 12.77 6.22
C GLU A 189 10.60 11.41 5.52
N VAL A 190 9.85 11.35 4.41
CA VAL A 190 9.69 10.14 3.60
C VAL A 190 11.05 9.64 3.08
N LEU A 191 11.90 10.53 2.57
CA LEU A 191 13.15 10.14 1.90
C LEU A 191 14.35 10.06 2.85
N HIS A 192 14.42 10.89 3.89
CA HIS A 192 15.59 11.04 4.76
C HIS A 192 15.35 10.60 6.20
N GLY A 193 14.09 10.48 6.63
CA GLY A 193 13.76 9.99 7.97
C GLY A 193 14.22 8.54 8.17
N LYS A 194 14.63 8.19 9.39
CA LYS A 194 15.11 6.83 9.73
C LYS A 194 14.11 5.74 9.37
N VAL A 195 12.83 6.00 9.62
CA VAL A 195 11.74 5.06 9.30
C VAL A 195 10.80 5.56 8.19
N GLY A 196 10.90 6.82 7.78
CA GLY A 196 9.97 7.46 6.83
C GLY A 196 8.95 8.36 7.53
N HIS A 197 7.94 8.82 6.79
CA HIS A 197 6.83 9.58 7.34
C HIS A 197 5.81 8.61 7.96
N LEU A 198 5.54 8.78 9.25
CA LEU A 198 4.74 7.86 10.04
C LEU A 198 3.36 8.44 10.31
N VAL A 199 2.32 7.65 10.03
CA VAL A 199 0.94 7.91 10.47
C VAL A 199 0.64 6.92 11.60
N PRO A 200 0.49 7.39 12.86
CA PRO A 200 0.15 6.53 13.99
C PRO A 200 -1.18 5.81 13.78
N ARG A 201 -1.35 4.66 14.45
CA ARG A 201 -2.62 3.92 14.45
C ARG A 201 -3.70 4.76 15.13
N THR A 202 -4.86 4.88 14.48
CA THR A 202 -6.02 5.60 15.01
C THR A 202 -7.25 4.70 15.01
N GLY A 203 -7.78 4.41 16.20
CA GLY A 203 -8.86 3.45 16.37
C GLY A 203 -8.50 2.08 15.80
N GLY A 204 -9.05 1.78 14.61
CA GLY A 204 -8.82 0.54 13.88
C GLY A 204 -7.89 0.61 12.67
N THR A 205 -7.54 1.81 12.20
CA THR A 205 -6.67 1.96 11.03
C THR A 205 -5.22 1.70 11.43
N PRO A 206 -4.54 0.67 10.90
CA PRO A 206 -3.18 0.30 11.30
C PRO A 206 -2.17 1.43 11.13
N MET A 207 -1.11 1.41 11.94
CA MET A 207 0.04 2.31 11.75
C MET A 207 0.59 2.18 10.33
N SER A 208 0.80 3.31 9.65
CA SER A 208 1.31 3.34 8.28
C SER A 208 2.62 4.10 8.17
N ILE A 209 3.53 3.55 7.37
CA ILE A 209 4.86 4.11 7.08
C ILE A 209 4.91 4.44 5.60
N GLU A 210 5.03 5.72 5.27
CA GLU A 210 5.35 6.19 3.93
C GLU A 210 6.87 6.33 3.79
N PHE A 211 7.47 5.52 2.93
CA PHE A 211 8.93 5.38 2.87
C PHE A 211 9.57 5.82 1.57
N TYR A 212 8.80 5.99 0.49
CA TYR A 212 9.33 6.49 -0.78
C TYR A 212 8.31 7.35 -1.51
N ILE A 213 8.76 8.46 -2.08
CA ILE A 213 8.00 9.31 -2.99
C ILE A 213 8.93 9.75 -4.12
N SER A 214 8.49 9.61 -5.37
CA SER A 214 9.29 10.08 -6.51
C SER A 214 9.26 11.61 -6.60
N PRO A 215 10.32 12.27 -7.13
CA PRO A 215 10.32 13.72 -7.35
C PRO A 215 9.13 14.21 -8.17
N TYR A 216 8.65 13.41 -9.14
CA TYR A 216 7.48 13.75 -9.94
C TYR A 216 6.20 13.77 -9.10
N GLN A 217 5.99 12.76 -8.26
CA GLN A 217 4.84 12.71 -7.34
C GLN A 217 4.89 13.84 -6.31
N ALA A 218 6.08 14.16 -5.78
CA ALA A 218 6.26 15.29 -4.89
C ALA A 218 5.87 16.62 -5.58
N LEU A 219 6.33 16.82 -6.82
CA LEU A 219 5.98 17.99 -7.62
C LEU A 219 4.48 18.05 -7.96
N GLU A 220 3.85 16.91 -8.28
CA GLU A 220 2.42 16.83 -8.56
C GLU A 220 1.58 17.21 -7.34
N ALA A 221 2.01 16.80 -6.14
CA ALA A 221 1.37 17.17 -4.88
C ALA A 221 1.47 18.68 -4.61
N GLU A 222 2.61 19.31 -4.95
CA GLU A 222 2.81 20.75 -4.82
C GLU A 222 1.97 21.57 -5.82
N LEU A 223 1.88 21.09 -7.07
CA LEU A 223 1.14 21.78 -8.14
C LEU A 223 -0.38 21.62 -8.01
N ASN A 224 -0.87 20.55 -7.40
CA ASN A 224 -2.29 20.26 -7.23
C ASN A 224 -2.66 20.05 -5.76
N PRO A 225 -2.79 21.13 -4.96
CA PRO A 225 -3.19 21.04 -3.55
C PRO A 225 -4.63 20.51 -3.46
N GLY A 226 -4.78 19.22 -3.16
CA GLY A 226 -6.06 18.51 -3.15
C GLY A 226 -6.03 17.16 -3.88
N SER A 227 -5.00 16.90 -4.69
CA SER A 227 -4.74 15.55 -5.22
C SER A 227 -4.20 14.66 -4.11
N GLN A 228 -4.76 13.45 -3.95
CA GLN A 228 -4.34 12.47 -2.95
C GLN A 228 -3.06 11.75 -3.41
N VAL A 229 -1.99 12.51 -3.72
CA VAL A 229 -0.71 11.93 -4.13
C VAL A 229 -0.05 11.30 -2.91
N CYS A 230 -0.08 9.98 -2.91
CA CYS A 230 0.46 9.12 -1.89
C CYS A 230 1.70 8.42 -2.45
N GLY A 231 2.84 8.55 -1.77
CA GLY A 231 4.01 7.73 -2.03
C GLY A 231 3.77 6.28 -1.64
N THR A 232 4.81 5.48 -1.77
CA THR A 232 4.75 4.06 -1.41
C THR A 232 4.66 3.90 0.11
N LYS A 233 3.61 3.20 0.54
CA LYS A 233 3.29 2.97 1.96
C LYS A 233 3.32 1.49 2.31
N ALA A 234 3.66 1.24 3.57
CA ALA A 234 3.40 -0.02 4.24
C ALA A 234 2.54 0.20 5.48
N ILE A 235 1.85 -0.85 5.92
CA ILE A 235 1.18 -0.89 7.22
C ILE A 235 1.89 -1.89 8.13
N VAL A 236 1.92 -1.60 9.43
CA VAL A 236 2.50 -2.47 10.44
C VAL A 236 1.36 -3.20 11.17
N ILE A 237 1.38 -4.52 11.13
CA ILE A 237 0.36 -5.38 11.73
C ILE A 237 1.02 -6.58 12.44
N VAL A 238 0.22 -7.34 13.20
CA VAL A 238 0.61 -8.64 13.73
C VAL A 238 -0.09 -9.73 12.92
N GLU A 239 0.64 -10.77 12.52
CA GLU A 239 0.05 -11.97 11.90
C GLU A 239 0.37 -13.22 12.72
N GLY A 240 -0.58 -14.16 12.75
CA GLY A 240 -0.40 -15.47 13.38
C GLY A 240 0.53 -16.39 12.59
N THR A 241 1.21 -17.29 13.31
CA THR A 241 2.10 -18.30 12.73
C THR A 241 2.09 -19.60 13.51
N ASP A 242 2.57 -20.67 12.89
CA ASP A 242 2.70 -21.99 13.52
C ASP A 242 3.97 -22.10 14.40
N THR A 243 4.85 -21.10 14.38
CA THR A 243 6.11 -21.06 15.12
C THR A 243 6.10 -20.04 16.24
N LEU A 244 6.80 -20.31 17.34
CA LEU A 244 6.94 -19.35 18.43
C LEU A 244 8.00 -18.29 18.09
N HIS A 245 7.66 -17.03 18.28
CA HIS A 245 8.56 -15.88 18.19
C HIS A 245 8.50 -15.06 19.46
N ARG A 246 9.66 -14.59 19.89
CA ARG A 246 9.78 -13.74 21.06
C ARG A 246 9.53 -12.29 20.67
N LEU A 247 8.43 -11.72 21.14
CA LEU A 247 8.02 -10.33 20.87
C LEU A 247 8.09 -9.51 22.16
N SER A 248 8.46 -8.24 22.03
CA SER A 248 8.51 -7.29 23.14
C SER A 248 7.10 -6.85 23.55
N LEU A 249 6.80 -6.91 24.85
CA LEU A 249 5.56 -6.42 25.47
C LEU A 249 5.66 -4.97 25.94
N SER A 250 6.87 -4.42 25.92
CA SER A 250 7.16 -3.04 26.31
C SER A 250 8.14 -2.41 25.32
N PRO A 251 8.10 -1.08 25.14
CA PRO A 251 9.01 -0.36 24.25
C PRO A 251 10.47 -0.61 24.64
N LEU A 252 11.31 -0.96 23.67
CA LEU A 252 12.71 -1.29 23.88
C LEU A 252 13.65 -0.12 23.63
N LEU A 253 13.19 0.94 22.98
CA LEU A 253 14.03 2.08 22.64
C LEU A 253 14.40 2.89 23.90
N VAL A 254 15.69 3.23 24.04
CA VAL A 254 16.18 4.09 25.14
C VAL A 254 16.24 5.55 24.66
N ASP A 255 15.41 6.42 25.24
CA ASP A 255 15.09 7.80 24.80
C ASP A 255 16.26 8.83 24.81
N SER A 256 17.53 8.44 24.92
CA SER A 256 18.62 9.41 25.07
C SER A 256 20.00 9.03 24.52
N GLN A 257 20.16 7.88 23.88
CA GLN A 257 21.48 7.46 23.37
C GLN A 257 21.36 6.92 21.94
N THR A 258 21.57 7.80 20.96
CA THR A 258 22.14 7.36 19.68
C THR A 258 23.47 6.71 20.01
N GLY A 259 23.65 5.42 19.67
CA GLY A 259 24.94 4.75 19.85
C GLY A 259 26.05 5.49 19.09
N GLU A 260 27.31 5.10 19.30
CA GLU A 260 28.48 5.70 18.63
C GLU A 260 28.34 5.77 17.08
N ASP A 261 27.49 4.89 16.50
CA ASP A 261 27.21 4.80 15.06
C ASP A 261 25.98 5.61 14.56
N GLY A 262 25.32 6.40 15.42
CA GLY A 262 24.10 7.15 15.05
C GLY A 262 22.85 6.26 14.87
N ASN A 263 22.88 5.04 15.42
CA ASN A 263 21.76 4.10 15.44
C ASN A 263 21.05 4.08 16.80
N PRO A 264 19.72 3.83 16.81
CA PRO A 264 18.96 3.69 18.05
C PRO A 264 19.47 2.53 18.90
N THR A 265 19.65 2.78 20.20
CA THR A 265 20.03 1.76 21.19
C THR A 265 18.79 1.12 21.77
N PHE A 266 18.75 -0.21 21.79
CA PHE A 266 17.62 -1.00 22.28
C PHE A 266 18.01 -1.81 23.52
N LEU A 267 17.07 -1.93 24.45
CA LEU A 267 17.17 -2.85 25.57
C LEU A 267 17.19 -4.31 25.09
N PRO A 268 17.96 -5.19 25.75
CA PRO A 268 17.93 -6.61 25.43
C PRO A 268 16.54 -7.21 25.77
N LEU A 269 16.12 -8.20 24.97
CA LEU A 269 14.87 -8.93 25.20
C LEU A 269 14.99 -9.85 26.43
N THR A 270 14.72 -9.33 27.63
CA THR A 270 14.60 -10.12 28.86
C THR A 270 13.22 -10.78 28.98
N ASP A 271 13.08 -11.80 29.83
CA ASP A 271 11.80 -12.50 30.05
C ASP A 271 10.73 -11.58 30.66
N GLU A 272 11.14 -10.45 31.23
CA GLU A 272 10.26 -9.43 31.81
C GLU A 272 9.67 -8.52 30.73
N LEU A 273 10.44 -8.22 29.68
CA LEU A 273 10.07 -7.28 28.62
C LEU A 273 9.51 -7.96 27.38
N SER A 274 9.54 -9.29 27.31
CA SER A 274 9.17 -10.06 26.12
C SER A 274 8.50 -11.39 26.44
N MET A 275 7.74 -11.92 25.49
CA MET A 275 7.03 -13.19 25.61
C MET A 275 7.04 -13.92 24.27
N GLU A 276 6.96 -15.26 24.31
CA GLU A 276 6.82 -16.09 23.12
C GLU A 276 5.36 -16.11 22.64
N PHE A 277 5.17 -15.76 21.37
CA PHE A 277 3.89 -15.77 20.69
C PHE A 277 3.94 -16.65 19.45
N SER A 278 2.84 -17.32 19.14
CA SER A 278 2.57 -17.89 17.81
C SER A 278 2.16 -16.77 16.83
N ALA A 279 2.93 -15.68 16.81
CA ALA A 279 2.69 -14.50 15.99
C ALA A 279 4.00 -13.75 15.72
N PHE A 280 4.04 -12.93 14.67
CA PHE A 280 5.16 -12.05 14.36
C PHE A 280 4.66 -10.70 13.80
N PHE A 281 5.54 -9.70 13.75
CA PHE A 281 5.20 -8.40 13.19
C PHE A 281 5.38 -8.40 11.68
N VAL A 282 4.52 -7.70 10.97
CA VAL A 282 4.49 -7.70 9.51
C VAL A 282 4.40 -6.29 8.98
N MET A 283 5.31 -5.96 8.07
CA MET A 283 5.18 -4.81 7.20
C MET A 283 4.47 -5.26 5.92
N LYS A 284 3.19 -4.91 5.79
CA LYS A 284 2.33 -5.31 4.66
C LYS A 284 2.20 -4.15 3.68
N PHE A 285 2.36 -4.45 2.39
CA PHE A 285 2.23 -3.48 1.32
C PHE A 285 0.84 -3.53 0.69
N HIS A 286 0.30 -2.37 0.33
CA HIS A 286 -0.98 -2.30 -0.38
C HIS A 286 -0.89 -2.94 -1.77
N GLN A 287 0.22 -2.70 -2.47
CA GLN A 287 0.56 -3.33 -3.73
C GLN A 287 1.87 -4.13 -3.57
N PRO A 288 1.96 -5.37 -4.10
CA PRO A 288 3.19 -6.13 -4.05
C PRO A 288 4.35 -5.41 -4.75
N ILE A 289 5.50 -5.36 -4.09
CA ILE A 289 6.69 -4.67 -4.60
C ILE A 289 7.56 -5.66 -5.37
N PRO A 290 7.95 -5.38 -6.63
CA PRO A 290 8.99 -6.14 -7.31
C PRO A 290 10.33 -5.96 -6.60
N MET A 291 10.89 -7.05 -6.07
CA MET A 291 12.15 -7.03 -5.33
C MET A 291 13.17 -7.97 -5.96
N SER A 292 14.42 -7.53 -6.02
CA SER A 292 15.55 -8.38 -6.43
C SER A 292 15.82 -9.46 -5.38
N SER A 293 16.32 -10.63 -5.81
CA SER A 293 16.70 -11.69 -4.88
C SER A 293 17.73 -11.22 -3.84
N SER A 294 18.70 -10.39 -4.23
CA SER A 294 19.69 -9.85 -3.29
C SER A 294 19.08 -8.96 -2.21
N SER A 295 18.11 -8.11 -2.56
CA SER A 295 17.42 -7.27 -1.57
C SER A 295 16.57 -8.11 -0.62
N ILE A 296 15.95 -9.18 -1.13
CA ILE A 296 15.19 -10.13 -0.30
C ILE A 296 16.12 -10.84 0.68
N GLU A 297 17.26 -11.36 0.22
CA GLU A 297 18.27 -12.02 1.06
C GLU A 297 18.83 -11.06 2.13
N GLU A 298 19.03 -9.79 1.78
CA GLU A 298 19.47 -8.77 2.72
C GLU A 298 18.44 -8.49 3.82
N ILE A 299 17.17 -8.36 3.44
CA ILE A 299 16.06 -8.22 4.41
C ILE A 299 15.95 -9.47 5.30
N GLN A 300 16.11 -10.67 4.74
CA GLN A 300 16.11 -11.91 5.51
C GLN A 300 17.21 -11.93 6.57
N ARG A 301 18.40 -11.42 6.23
CA ARG A 301 19.52 -11.29 7.17
C ARG A 301 19.24 -10.27 8.26
N LEU A 302 18.67 -9.11 7.91
CA LEU A 302 18.35 -8.04 8.87
C LEU A 302 17.24 -8.43 9.84
N THR A 303 16.21 -9.13 9.35
CA THR A 303 15.05 -9.54 10.16
C THR A 303 15.32 -10.79 10.99
N GLY A 304 16.35 -11.58 10.64
CA GLY A 304 16.64 -12.86 11.28
C GLY A 304 15.59 -13.95 11.01
N MET A 305 14.65 -13.71 10.08
CA MET A 305 13.50 -14.59 9.82
C MET A 305 13.73 -15.54 8.64
N LEU A 306 14.97 -15.97 8.39
CA LEU A 306 15.37 -16.80 7.25
C LEU A 306 14.51 -18.07 7.08
N SER A 307 14.24 -18.77 8.19
CA SER A 307 13.42 -19.99 8.19
C SER A 307 11.94 -19.70 7.89
N LEU A 308 11.46 -18.52 8.27
CA LEU A 308 10.08 -18.12 8.06
C LEU A 308 9.84 -17.68 6.62
N PHE A 309 10.75 -16.94 6.00
CA PHE A 309 10.63 -16.60 4.57
C PHE A 309 10.62 -17.84 3.66
N LEU A 310 11.26 -18.93 4.09
CA LEU A 310 11.28 -20.22 3.37
C LEU A 310 10.05 -21.11 3.69
N ARG A 311 9.44 -20.98 4.89
CA ARG A 311 8.33 -21.82 5.38
C ARG A 311 6.96 -21.15 5.31
N LEU A 312 6.87 -19.89 5.72
CA LEU A 312 5.75 -19.07 5.31
C LEU A 312 5.84 -19.01 3.79
N ARG A 313 4.88 -19.65 3.15
CA ARG A 313 4.28 -19.07 1.96
C ARG A 313 3.90 -17.63 2.33
N ILE A 314 4.85 -16.70 2.28
CA ILE A 314 4.54 -15.35 1.82
C ILE A 314 3.63 -15.62 0.64
N GLN A 315 2.50 -14.94 0.54
CA GLN A 315 1.80 -14.85 -0.74
C GLN A 315 2.69 -14.04 -1.70
N ILE A 316 3.91 -14.53 -1.96
CA ILE A 316 4.58 -14.54 -3.24
C ILE A 316 3.77 -15.58 -3.99
N THR A 317 2.96 -15.15 -4.94
CA THR A 317 2.09 -16.02 -5.74
C THR A 317 2.94 -17.01 -6.55
N GLY A 318 3.33 -18.14 -5.95
CA GLY A 318 4.28 -19.09 -6.51
C GLY A 318 5.71 -18.53 -6.55
N LEU A 319 6.69 -19.30 -6.07
CA LEU A 319 8.12 -19.09 -6.34
C LEU A 319 8.43 -19.30 -7.85
N LYS A 320 7.75 -18.57 -8.73
CA LYS A 320 8.29 -18.32 -10.06
C LYS A 320 9.21 -17.14 -9.88
N LEU A 321 10.46 -17.43 -9.48
CA LEU A 321 11.55 -16.48 -9.71
C LEU A 321 11.43 -16.06 -11.17
N ALA A 322 11.16 -14.78 -11.36
CA ALA A 322 11.01 -14.19 -12.67
C ALA A 322 12.08 -13.12 -12.81
N PRO A 323 12.50 -12.78 -14.04
CA PRO A 323 13.38 -11.65 -14.24
C PRO A 323 12.76 -10.38 -13.64
N LEU A 324 13.52 -9.64 -12.84
CA LEU A 324 12.99 -8.50 -12.09
C LEU A 324 12.31 -7.47 -12.99
N TYR A 325 12.83 -7.25 -14.20
CA TYR A 325 12.30 -6.25 -15.13
C TYR A 325 10.94 -6.69 -15.70
N GLU A 326 10.72 -7.99 -15.83
CA GLU A 326 9.39 -8.52 -16.15
C GLU A 326 8.40 -8.22 -15.02
N LEU A 327 8.80 -8.42 -13.76
CA LEU A 327 7.94 -8.13 -12.60
C LEU A 327 7.61 -6.64 -12.48
N ILE A 328 8.58 -5.75 -12.74
CA ILE A 328 8.36 -4.30 -12.73
C ILE A 328 7.37 -3.89 -13.83
N VAL A 329 7.55 -4.40 -15.04
CA VAL A 329 6.63 -4.15 -16.16
C VAL A 329 5.22 -4.65 -15.81
N GLN A 330 5.11 -5.88 -15.28
CA GLN A 330 3.83 -6.46 -14.89
C GLN A 330 3.14 -5.66 -13.79
N SER A 331 3.86 -5.23 -12.74
CA SER A 331 3.24 -4.43 -11.67
C SER A 331 2.78 -3.07 -12.18
N THR A 332 3.58 -2.44 -13.04
CA THR A 332 3.26 -1.11 -13.61
C THR A 332 2.04 -1.17 -14.53
N LEU A 333 1.89 -2.25 -15.31
CA LEU A 333 0.71 -2.44 -16.17
C LEU A 333 -0.54 -2.75 -15.36
N LYS A 334 -0.44 -3.57 -14.30
CA LYS A 334 -1.58 -3.87 -13.40
C LYS A 334 -2.07 -2.66 -12.62
N GLU A 335 -1.18 -1.74 -12.26
CA GLU A 335 -1.56 -0.50 -11.61
C GLU A 335 -2.36 0.42 -12.57
N LYS A 336 -2.08 0.33 -13.88
CA LYS A 336 -2.72 1.15 -14.92
C LYS A 336 -3.97 0.51 -15.54
N CYS A 337 -4.11 -0.82 -15.54
CA CYS A 337 -5.22 -1.56 -16.16
C CYS A 337 -5.98 -2.47 -15.18
N SER A 338 -7.31 -2.59 -15.34
CA SER A 338 -8.12 -3.51 -14.53
C SER A 338 -8.24 -4.95 -15.07
N GLU A 339 -7.81 -5.24 -16.31
CA GLU A 339 -7.90 -6.58 -16.91
C GLU A 339 -6.71 -6.92 -17.86
N ASP A 340 -6.51 -8.22 -18.07
CA ASP A 340 -5.34 -8.93 -18.62
C ASP A 340 -4.76 -8.40 -19.95
N LEU A 341 -3.73 -7.56 -19.88
CA LEU A 341 -2.81 -7.34 -21.00
C LEU A 341 -1.75 -8.45 -21.06
N SER A 342 -1.38 -8.86 -22.28
CA SER A 342 -0.35 -9.88 -22.49
C SER A 342 0.98 -9.47 -21.84
N THR A 343 1.45 -10.24 -20.86
CA THR A 343 2.69 -10.04 -20.09
C THR A 343 3.97 -10.06 -20.95
N HIS A 344 3.86 -10.35 -22.24
CA HIS A 344 4.96 -10.47 -23.19
C HIS A 344 5.35 -9.15 -23.88
N GLN A 345 4.59 -8.06 -23.72
CA GLN A 345 4.97 -6.78 -24.31
C GLN A 345 6.28 -6.27 -23.69
N SER A 346 7.28 -6.02 -24.54
CA SER A 346 8.60 -5.49 -24.14
C SER A 346 8.87 -4.12 -24.75
N CYS A 347 7.94 -3.59 -25.55
CA CYS A 347 8.06 -2.32 -26.27
C CYS A 347 6.97 -1.34 -25.80
N PHE A 348 7.36 -0.13 -25.42
CA PHE A 348 6.49 0.87 -24.81
C PHE A 348 6.72 2.25 -25.44
N PHE A 349 5.65 3.05 -25.55
CA PHE A 349 5.67 4.34 -26.24
C PHE A 349 5.33 5.50 -25.31
N VAL A 350 6.31 6.37 -25.08
CA VAL A 350 6.17 7.52 -24.19
C VAL A 350 6.10 8.81 -25.01
N SER A 351 5.01 9.56 -24.82
CA SER A 351 4.85 10.92 -25.37
C SER A 351 5.27 11.95 -24.32
N LEU A 352 6.22 12.80 -24.66
CA LEU A 352 6.64 13.94 -23.82
C LEU A 352 6.34 15.26 -24.55
N PRO A 353 6.04 16.35 -23.83
CA PRO A 353 5.85 17.65 -24.47
C PRO A 353 7.17 18.13 -25.09
N ASP A 354 7.04 18.78 -26.25
CA ASP A 354 8.12 19.39 -27.04
C ASP A 354 9.26 18.41 -27.42
N CYS A 355 8.92 17.14 -27.67
CA CYS A 355 9.88 16.10 -28.00
C CYS A 355 9.26 15.06 -28.95
N PRO A 356 10.02 14.49 -29.91
CA PRO A 356 9.59 13.33 -30.66
C PRO A 356 9.15 12.19 -29.73
N LYS A 357 8.28 11.29 -30.23
CA LYS A 357 7.82 10.16 -29.43
C LYS A 357 8.98 9.21 -29.12
N HIS A 358 9.04 8.71 -27.89
CA HIS A 358 10.05 7.75 -27.49
C HIS A 358 9.48 6.33 -27.53
N CYS A 359 10.28 5.40 -28.04
CA CYS A 359 10.03 3.97 -28.04
C CYS A 359 11.07 3.30 -27.13
N TYR A 360 10.61 2.67 -26.05
CA TYR A 360 11.45 1.95 -25.10
C TYR A 360 11.27 0.45 -25.25
N PHE A 361 12.33 -0.23 -25.66
CA PHE A 361 12.43 -1.68 -25.58
C PHE A 361 13.08 -2.07 -24.26
N ILE A 362 12.35 -2.71 -23.35
CA ILE A 362 12.86 -3.19 -22.08
C ILE A 362 13.30 -4.63 -22.25
N ASN A 363 14.62 -4.84 -22.22
CA ASN A 363 15.19 -6.17 -22.20
C ASN A 363 14.92 -6.80 -20.83
N LYS A 364 14.04 -7.79 -20.80
CA LYS A 364 13.64 -8.46 -19.55
C LYS A 364 14.75 -9.35 -18.98
N GLY A 365 15.86 -9.53 -19.69
CA GLY A 365 16.96 -10.43 -19.31
C GLY A 365 16.62 -11.89 -19.58
N SER A 366 17.65 -12.71 -19.82
CA SER A 366 17.51 -14.16 -19.67
C SER A 366 17.53 -14.49 -18.17
N GLY A 367 16.87 -15.58 -17.74
CA GLY A 367 16.70 -15.96 -16.32
C GLY A 367 17.98 -16.34 -15.56
N ARG A 368 19.09 -15.61 -15.76
CA ARG A 368 20.31 -15.72 -14.95
C ARG A 368 19.97 -15.34 -13.51
N SER A 369 20.49 -16.13 -12.56
CA SER A 369 20.14 -16.10 -11.13
C SER A 369 20.31 -14.73 -10.46
N ASP A 370 21.21 -13.91 -11.01
CA ASP A 370 21.65 -12.62 -10.53
C ASP A 370 20.65 -11.47 -10.84
N LEU A 371 19.77 -11.63 -11.82
CA LEU A 371 18.73 -10.64 -12.17
C LEU A 371 17.31 -11.12 -11.84
N ALA A 372 17.20 -12.20 -11.08
CA ALA A 372 15.92 -12.74 -10.63
C ALA A 372 15.32 -11.88 -9.50
N GLY A 373 14.01 -11.94 -9.38
CA GLY A 373 13.27 -11.29 -8.32
C GLY A 373 11.93 -11.97 -8.02
N ALA A 374 11.21 -11.39 -7.07
CA ALA A 374 9.88 -11.82 -6.67
C ALA A 374 9.00 -10.62 -6.32
N LEU A 375 7.68 -10.80 -6.40
CA LEU A 375 6.70 -9.84 -5.87
C LEU A 375 6.54 -10.07 -4.37
N VAL A 376 6.86 -9.06 -3.58
CA VAL A 376 6.79 -9.11 -2.12
C VAL A 376 5.59 -8.31 -1.64
N SER A 377 4.62 -8.99 -1.04
CA SER A 377 3.41 -8.38 -0.46
C SER A 377 3.56 -8.05 1.03
N LYS A 378 4.47 -8.75 1.73
CA LYS A 378 4.70 -8.59 3.16
C LYS A 378 6.11 -8.96 3.57
N ILE A 379 6.62 -8.30 4.61
CA ILE A 379 7.92 -8.56 5.24
C ILE A 379 7.69 -8.86 6.72
N PRO A 380 7.91 -10.12 7.17
CA PRO A 380 7.88 -10.47 8.58
C PRO A 380 9.15 -9.99 9.30
N PHE A 381 8.99 -9.56 10.55
CA PHE A 381 10.07 -9.23 11.48
C PHE A 381 9.64 -9.45 12.93
N SER A 382 10.61 -9.48 13.86
CA SER A 382 10.32 -9.67 15.29
C SER A 382 10.85 -8.53 16.18
N HIS A 383 11.82 -7.74 15.70
CA HIS A 383 12.48 -6.72 16.51
C HIS A 383 12.49 -5.35 15.78
N PRO A 384 12.15 -4.23 16.45
CA PRO A 384 12.08 -2.89 15.83
C PRO A 384 13.39 -2.42 15.19
N LYS A 385 14.54 -2.79 15.76
CA LYS A 385 15.89 -2.46 15.25
C LYS A 385 16.10 -2.71 13.74
N CYS A 386 15.43 -3.70 13.14
CA CYS A 386 15.58 -3.98 11.72
C CYS A 386 14.84 -2.99 10.81
N VAL A 387 13.84 -2.27 11.33
CA VAL A 387 12.93 -1.43 10.53
C VAL A 387 13.67 -0.37 9.73
N PRO A 388 14.59 0.45 10.30
CA PRO A 388 15.32 1.45 9.50
C PRO A 388 16.13 0.85 8.34
N GLY A 389 16.80 -0.28 8.58
CA GLY A 389 17.57 -0.98 7.54
C GLY A 389 16.68 -1.56 6.44
N VAL A 390 15.55 -2.16 6.81
CA VAL A 390 14.56 -2.67 5.85
C VAL A 390 13.98 -1.52 5.01
N ILE A 391 13.66 -0.38 5.63
CA ILE A 391 13.16 0.81 4.93
C ILE A 391 14.17 1.33 3.90
N GLU A 392 15.47 1.34 4.22
CA GLU A 392 16.49 1.81 3.28
C GLU A 392 16.63 0.87 2.06
N ILE A 393 16.56 -0.45 2.27
CA ILE A 393 16.55 -1.43 1.17
C ILE A 393 15.29 -1.24 0.30
N LEU A 394 14.13 -1.04 0.93
CA LEU A 394 12.87 -0.79 0.22
C LEU A 394 12.94 0.49 -0.61
N ARG A 395 13.47 1.57 -0.04
CA ARG A 395 13.70 2.84 -0.75
C ARG A 395 14.58 2.64 -1.98
N HIS A 396 15.72 1.95 -1.84
CA HIS A 396 16.61 1.65 -2.95
C HIS A 396 15.88 0.86 -4.05
N GLN A 397 15.16 -0.21 -3.67
CA GLN A 397 14.45 -1.07 -4.62
C GLN A 397 13.33 -0.30 -5.34
N VAL A 398 12.54 0.50 -4.63
CA VAL A 398 11.45 1.28 -5.23
C VAL A 398 11.99 2.41 -6.10
N ALA A 399 13.11 3.04 -5.75
CA ALA A 399 13.78 4.03 -6.60
C ALA A 399 14.19 3.44 -7.95
N ARG A 400 14.80 2.24 -7.92
CA ARG A 400 15.13 1.49 -9.14
C ARG A 400 13.88 1.12 -9.93
N ASN A 401 12.85 0.60 -9.28
CA ASN A 401 11.59 0.24 -9.93
C ASN A 401 10.98 1.47 -10.62
N THR A 402 10.98 2.63 -9.95
CA THR A 402 10.46 3.90 -10.49
C THR A 402 11.13 4.28 -11.81
N LEU A 403 12.46 4.17 -11.89
CA LEU A 403 13.22 4.47 -13.11
C LEU A 403 12.80 3.57 -14.28
N ILE A 404 12.65 2.27 -14.05
CA ILE A 404 12.27 1.31 -15.10
C ILE A 404 10.78 1.46 -15.46
N SER A 405 9.91 1.60 -14.47
CA SER A 405 8.47 1.87 -14.64
C SER A 405 8.21 3.15 -15.42
N SER A 406 9.11 4.15 -15.33
CA SER A 406 8.97 5.40 -16.10
C SER A 406 9.01 5.19 -17.62
N CYS A 407 9.63 4.11 -18.09
CA CYS A 407 9.64 3.72 -19.50
C CYS A 407 8.36 2.99 -19.95
N VAL A 408 7.50 2.57 -19.00
CA VAL A 408 6.35 1.70 -19.28
C VAL A 408 5.08 2.55 -19.42
N SER A 409 4.46 2.47 -20.60
CA SER A 409 3.26 3.20 -20.97
C SER A 409 2.19 2.28 -21.54
N GLU A 410 0.92 2.64 -21.37
CA GLU A 410 -0.24 1.91 -21.91
C GLU A 410 -0.47 2.15 -23.42
N ARG A 411 -0.02 3.29 -23.96
CA ARG A 411 -0.43 3.76 -25.28
C ARG A 411 0.23 2.95 -26.40
N HIS A 412 -0.59 2.29 -27.22
CA HIS A 412 -0.20 1.78 -28.53
C HIS A 412 -0.11 2.94 -29.54
N ILE A 413 0.82 2.85 -30.49
CA ILE A 413 0.98 3.84 -31.55
C ILE A 413 -0.24 3.83 -32.48
N ASN A 414 -0.79 5.01 -32.79
CA ASN A 414 -1.47 5.27 -34.05
C ASN A 414 -0.37 5.45 -35.12
N GLU A 415 -0.40 4.68 -36.21
CA GLU A 415 0.67 4.41 -37.18
C GLU A 415 1.28 5.62 -37.94
N ASP A 416 1.06 6.87 -37.50
CA ASP A 416 1.25 8.07 -38.33
C ASP A 416 2.39 9.03 -37.89
N ASP A 417 3.32 8.61 -37.01
CA ASP A 417 4.41 9.49 -36.56
C ASP A 417 5.75 9.17 -37.24
N SER A 418 6.18 10.08 -38.12
CA SER A 418 7.43 9.99 -38.89
C SER A 418 8.71 10.29 -38.09
N GLU A 419 8.62 10.57 -36.78
CA GLU A 419 9.78 10.88 -35.92
C GLU A 419 9.73 10.13 -34.58
N LEU A 420 10.18 8.87 -34.59
CA LEU A 420 10.29 8.01 -33.39
C LEU A 420 11.75 7.85 -32.98
N LEU A 421 12.03 8.08 -31.69
CA LEU A 421 13.33 7.81 -31.08
C LEU A 421 13.31 6.46 -30.38
N TYR A 422 14.26 5.59 -30.71
CA TYR A 422 14.35 4.24 -30.16
C TYR A 422 15.39 4.16 -29.05
N PHE A 423 15.00 3.51 -27.95
CA PHE A 423 15.81 3.29 -26.76
C PHE A 423 15.72 1.84 -26.33
N GLU A 424 16.85 1.20 -26.07
CA GLU A 424 16.89 -0.14 -25.47
C GLU A 424 17.38 -0.04 -24.01
N VAL A 425 16.59 -0.57 -23.08
CA VAL A 425 16.90 -0.62 -21.64
C VAL A 425 17.36 -2.02 -21.30
N VAL A 426 18.63 -2.16 -20.90
CA VAL A 426 19.26 -3.46 -20.62
C VAL A 426 19.70 -3.54 -19.16
N PRO A 427 19.23 -4.54 -18.38
CA PRO A 427 19.73 -4.77 -17.03
C PRO A 427 21.18 -5.27 -17.06
N HIS A 428 22.02 -4.81 -16.12
CA HIS A 428 23.41 -5.24 -16.04
C HIS A 428 23.73 -5.96 -14.73
N LYS A 429 23.69 -5.24 -13.59
CA LYS A 429 23.90 -5.80 -12.24
C LYS A 429 22.65 -5.58 -11.37
N ASN A 430 22.72 -6.02 -10.12
CA ASN A 430 21.62 -5.90 -9.14
C ASN A 430 21.20 -4.45 -8.86
N SER A 431 22.04 -3.45 -9.13
CA SER A 431 21.72 -2.02 -8.95
C SER A 431 21.86 -1.18 -10.22
N SER A 432 22.30 -1.77 -11.34
CA SER A 432 22.69 -1.01 -12.52
C SER A 432 22.08 -1.52 -13.82
N PHE A 433 21.89 -0.59 -14.75
CA PHE A 433 21.33 -0.84 -16.07
C PHE A 433 21.81 0.20 -17.08
N SER A 434 21.64 -0.10 -18.35
CA SER A 434 22.09 0.73 -19.45
C SER A 434 20.94 1.10 -20.36
N VAL A 435 20.97 2.32 -20.88
CA VAL A 435 20.05 2.80 -21.91
C VAL A 435 20.83 3.06 -23.19
N PHE A 436 20.59 2.25 -24.21
CA PHE A 436 21.20 2.36 -25.53
C PHE A 436 20.31 3.18 -26.46
N PHE A 437 20.93 4.03 -27.28
CA PHE A 437 20.23 4.90 -28.23
C PHE A 437 21.14 5.28 -29.39
N LEU A 438 20.55 5.70 -30.51
CA LEU A 438 21.31 6.27 -31.62
C LEU A 438 21.81 7.66 -31.26
N HIS A 439 23.08 7.94 -31.54
CA HIS A 439 23.69 9.22 -31.25
C HIS A 439 22.91 10.34 -31.98
N PRO A 440 22.51 11.44 -31.31
CA PRO A 440 21.63 12.43 -31.91
C PRO A 440 22.21 13.13 -33.15
N VAL A 441 23.54 13.12 -33.32
CA VAL A 441 24.27 13.81 -34.40
C VAL A 441 24.88 12.84 -35.43
N LYS A 442 25.10 11.57 -35.06
CA LYS A 442 25.82 10.56 -35.85
C LYS A 442 25.04 9.25 -35.74
N GLU A 443 25.05 8.38 -36.75
CA GLU A 443 24.27 7.13 -36.71
C GLU A 443 24.92 6.01 -35.87
N ASN A 444 25.91 6.34 -35.03
CA ASN A 444 26.56 5.40 -34.12
C ASN A 444 25.74 5.19 -32.83
N LEU A 445 25.94 4.04 -32.17
CA LEU A 445 25.28 3.72 -30.91
C LEU A 445 25.95 4.44 -29.73
N ALA A 446 25.14 5.08 -28.89
CA ALA A 446 25.53 5.68 -27.61
C ALA A 446 24.82 4.95 -26.46
N CYS A 447 25.40 5.04 -25.25
CA CYS A 447 24.86 4.36 -24.08
C CYS A 447 25.02 5.22 -22.82
N VAL A 448 23.96 5.31 -22.01
CA VAL A 448 24.06 5.82 -20.63
C VAL A 448 23.99 4.63 -19.69
N ALA A 449 25.07 4.37 -18.96
CA ALA A 449 25.09 3.43 -17.85
C ALA A 449 24.63 4.13 -16.58
N ILE A 450 23.66 3.55 -15.87
CA ILE A 450 23.04 4.10 -14.66
C ILE A 450 23.26 3.09 -13.54
N ASP A 451 23.84 3.54 -12.44
CA ASP A 451 24.01 2.77 -11.21
C ASP A 451 23.26 3.46 -10.07
N VAL A 452 22.27 2.77 -9.51
CA VAL A 452 21.46 3.26 -8.39
C VAL A 452 22.17 2.86 -7.11
N ILE A 453 22.87 3.80 -6.47
CA ILE A 453 23.64 3.51 -5.24
C ILE A 453 22.68 3.50 -4.04
N ALA A 454 21.83 4.52 -3.96
CA ALA A 454 20.78 4.66 -2.97
C ALA A 454 19.55 5.30 -3.61
N SER A 455 18.44 5.36 -2.87
CA SER A 455 17.24 6.11 -3.31
C SER A 455 17.49 7.60 -3.56
N ARG A 456 18.60 8.12 -3.00
CA ARG A 456 18.99 9.54 -3.01
C ARG A 456 20.28 9.78 -3.80
N GLU A 457 20.89 8.74 -4.36
CA GLU A 457 22.18 8.84 -5.06
C GLU A 457 22.24 7.88 -6.25
N VAL A 458 22.46 8.44 -7.43
CA VAL A 458 22.69 7.69 -8.67
C VAL A 458 23.99 8.16 -9.31
N ARG A 459 24.72 7.21 -9.90
CA ARG A 459 25.88 7.48 -10.73
C ARG A 459 25.54 7.18 -12.19
N CYS A 460 25.91 8.07 -13.08
CA CYS A 460 25.65 7.90 -14.51
C CYS A 460 26.93 8.09 -15.30
N HIS A 461 27.12 7.27 -16.33
CA HIS A 461 28.25 7.37 -17.25
C HIS A 461 27.75 7.35 -18.70
N LEU A 462 28.08 8.40 -19.45
CA LEU A 462 27.77 8.49 -20.87
C LEU A 462 28.92 7.91 -21.69
N HIS A 463 28.65 6.82 -22.39
CA HIS A 463 29.56 6.18 -23.32
C HIS A 463 29.19 6.55 -24.75
N LEU A 464 30.12 7.23 -25.43
CA LEU A 464 30.04 7.60 -26.84
C LEU A 464 31.14 6.88 -27.62
N ASN A 465 30.96 6.72 -28.93
CA ASN A 465 32.06 6.31 -29.79
C ASN A 465 33.14 7.42 -29.77
N PRO A 466 34.44 7.10 -29.59
CA PRO A 466 35.50 8.10 -29.57
C PRO A 466 35.58 8.99 -30.83
N GLN A 467 35.00 8.55 -31.95
CA GLN A 467 34.95 9.30 -33.21
C GLN A 467 33.76 10.25 -33.31
N ASP A 468 32.79 10.15 -32.39
CA ASP A 468 31.59 10.99 -32.39
C ASP A 468 31.85 12.33 -31.70
N PRO A 469 31.14 13.39 -32.12
CA PRO A 469 31.20 14.67 -31.42
C PRO A 469 30.65 14.50 -30.00
N THR A 470 31.33 15.11 -29.03
CA THR A 470 30.92 15.07 -27.63
C THR A 470 29.54 15.72 -27.46
N LEU A 471 28.66 15.06 -26.72
CA LEU A 471 27.41 15.67 -26.27
C LEU A 471 27.72 16.66 -25.13
N ASN A 472 27.03 17.82 -25.10
CA ASN A 472 27.05 18.77 -23.98
C ASN A 472 26.29 18.25 -22.75
N SER A 473 26.49 16.98 -22.41
CA SER A 473 25.83 16.25 -21.34
C SER A 473 26.91 15.48 -20.58
N SER A 474 27.53 16.12 -19.58
CA SER A 474 28.48 15.43 -18.70
C SER A 474 27.76 14.40 -17.82
N ASP A 475 28.52 13.41 -17.35
CA ASP A 475 28.07 12.40 -16.36
C ASP A 475 27.35 13.06 -15.17
N ASP A 476 27.95 14.13 -14.66
CA ASP A 476 27.44 14.98 -13.58
C ASP A 476 26.08 15.64 -13.91
N PHE A 477 25.93 16.15 -15.13
CA PHE A 477 24.67 16.72 -15.59
C PHE A 477 23.58 15.65 -15.68
N ILE A 478 23.92 14.48 -16.23
CA ILE A 478 23.02 13.34 -16.40
C ILE A 478 22.54 12.83 -15.04
N ALA A 479 23.46 12.60 -14.10
CA ALA A 479 23.13 12.15 -12.74
C ALA A 479 22.20 13.14 -12.02
N ARG A 480 22.51 14.45 -12.07
CA ARG A 480 21.65 15.50 -11.48
C ARG A 480 20.28 15.58 -12.15
N ALA A 481 20.22 15.48 -13.47
CA ALA A 481 18.96 15.48 -14.21
C ALA A 481 18.10 14.28 -13.81
N LEU A 482 18.70 13.09 -13.72
CA LEU A 482 18.01 11.87 -13.32
C LEU A 482 17.51 11.93 -11.88
N MET A 483 18.34 12.41 -10.94
CA MET A 483 17.91 12.57 -9.53
C MET A 483 16.73 13.54 -9.36
N ARG A 484 16.61 14.54 -10.23
CA ARG A 484 15.52 15.53 -10.17
C ARG A 484 14.19 15.01 -10.70
N CYS A 485 14.20 14.02 -11.58
CA CYS A 485 12.98 13.55 -12.24
C CYS A 485 12.65 12.08 -11.96
N MET A 486 13.64 11.26 -11.58
CA MET A 486 13.57 9.81 -11.49
C MET A 486 12.86 9.17 -12.70
N SER A 487 13.16 9.67 -13.89
CA SER A 487 12.51 9.28 -15.14
C SER A 487 13.51 9.18 -16.28
N VAL A 488 13.64 7.98 -16.85
CA VAL A 488 14.50 7.73 -18.01
C VAL A 488 14.03 8.51 -19.25
N PRO A 489 12.72 8.57 -19.59
CA PRO A 489 12.25 9.41 -20.69
C PRO A 489 12.60 10.90 -20.57
N LEU A 490 12.42 11.47 -19.38
CA LEU A 490 12.77 12.87 -19.15
C LEU A 490 14.28 13.12 -19.25
N LEU A 491 15.10 12.15 -18.80
CA LEU A 491 16.54 12.21 -18.99
C LEU A 491 16.91 12.18 -20.48
N MET A 492 16.38 11.23 -21.25
CA MET A 492 16.70 11.12 -22.67
C MET A 492 16.26 12.38 -23.43
N ARG A 493 15.11 12.95 -23.11
CA ARG A 493 14.69 14.25 -23.64
C ARG A 493 15.71 15.35 -23.35
N ALA A 494 16.24 15.42 -22.13
CA ALA A 494 17.25 16.42 -21.75
C ALA A 494 18.55 16.25 -22.55
N ILE A 495 19.01 15.01 -22.74
CA ILE A 495 20.20 14.69 -23.54
C ILE A 495 19.98 15.11 -25.00
N PHE A 496 18.87 14.73 -25.62
CA PHE A 496 18.56 15.07 -27.02
C PHE A 496 18.37 16.58 -27.23
N ARG A 497 17.73 17.26 -26.27
CA ARG A 497 17.58 18.73 -26.31
C ARG A 497 18.93 19.44 -26.22
N ASN A 498 19.85 18.96 -25.39
CA ASN A 498 21.20 19.51 -25.32
C ASN A 498 21.99 19.26 -26.61
N ALA A 499 21.83 18.08 -27.22
CA ALA A 499 22.46 17.76 -28.49
C ALA A 499 21.95 18.64 -29.65
N ALA A 500 20.64 18.94 -29.68
CA ALA A 500 20.05 19.82 -30.69
C ALA A 500 20.61 21.25 -30.63
N LYS A 501 20.91 21.77 -29.43
CA LYS A 501 21.58 23.08 -29.26
C LYS A 501 22.99 23.11 -29.85
N VAL A 502 23.70 21.98 -29.84
CA VAL A 502 25.03 21.89 -30.46
C VAL A 502 24.90 21.97 -31.98
N LYS A 503 23.94 21.25 -32.59
CA LYS A 503 23.66 21.32 -34.03
C LYS A 503 23.26 22.71 -34.52
N ALA A 504 22.54 23.48 -33.70
CA ALA A 504 22.12 24.83 -34.07
C ALA A 504 23.26 25.87 -34.01
N ASN A 505 24.35 25.55 -33.28
CA ASN A 505 25.50 26.44 -33.09
C ASN A 505 26.74 26.02 -33.91
N SER A 506 26.65 24.91 -34.66
CA SER A 506 27.65 24.40 -35.60
C SER A 506 27.18 24.66 -37.03
#